data_AF-A0A4R0Y890-F1
#
_entry.id   AF-A0A4R0Y890-F1
#
_cell.length_a   1.000
_cell.length_b   1.000
_cell.length_c   1.000
_cell.angle_alpha   90.00
_cell.angle_beta   90.00
_cell.angle_gamma   90.00
#
_symmetry.space_group_name_H-M   'P 1'
#
loop_
_entity.id
_entity.type
_entity.pdbx_description
1 polymer ?
#
loop_
_entity_poly.entity_id
_entity_poly.type
_entity_poly.pdbx_seq_one_letter_code
_entity_poly.pdbx_strand_id
1 'polypeptide(L)'
;MLAFALAGCTGLVPITAPPVMTDDQCRAEATSSRDVRIVSREANFENYANMRQVQSDRNVALREAYDNCLRAHGRPVGGGVEPVRRID
;
A
#
# COMPACT_ATOMS: atom_id res chain seq x y z
N MET A 1 -53.60 9.21 13.31
CA MET A 1 -52.20 9.67 13.46
C MET A 1 -51.29 8.52 13.06
N LEU A 2 -50.58 8.65 11.94
CA LEU A 2 -49.69 7.63 11.40
C LEU A 2 -48.48 7.45 12.33
N ALA A 3 -48.27 6.23 12.82
CA ALA A 3 -47.04 5.83 13.48
C ALA A 3 -45.96 5.60 12.41
N PHE A 4 -44.93 6.46 12.42
CA PHE A 4 -43.74 6.31 11.60
C PHE A 4 -42.93 5.11 12.12
N ALA A 5 -42.95 4.01 11.38
CA ALA A 5 -42.05 2.89 11.60
C ALA A 5 -40.63 3.30 11.18
N LEU A 6 -39.75 3.56 12.17
CA LEU A 6 -38.31 3.66 11.98
C LEU A 6 -37.78 2.26 11.63
N ALA A 7 -37.87 1.89 10.37
CA ALA A 7 -37.14 0.75 9.82
C ALA A 7 -35.66 1.11 9.85
N GLY A 8 -34.95 0.59 10.86
CA GLY A 8 -33.51 0.73 10.98
C GLY A 8 -32.83 0.25 9.70
N CYS A 9 -31.96 1.09 9.15
CA CYS A 9 -31.03 0.72 8.09
C CYS A 9 -30.05 -0.34 8.60
N THR A 10 -30.48 -1.58 8.75
CA THR A 10 -29.57 -2.74 8.79
C THR A 10 -29.16 -3.08 7.36
N GLY A 11 -28.54 -2.11 6.69
CA GLY A 11 -27.77 -2.34 5.48
C GLY A 11 -26.39 -2.81 5.86
N LEU A 12 -26.29 -4.01 6.46
CA LEU A 12 -25.02 -4.72 6.54
C LEU A 12 -24.65 -5.11 5.11
N VAL A 13 -24.01 -4.17 4.40
CA VAL A 13 -23.32 -4.50 3.16
C VAL A 13 -22.17 -5.40 3.59
N PRO A 14 -22.12 -6.68 3.19
CA PRO A 14 -20.95 -7.50 3.42
C PRO A 14 -19.78 -6.78 2.73
N ILE A 15 -18.85 -6.25 3.52
CA ILE A 15 -17.56 -5.80 3.00
C ILE A 15 -16.87 -7.09 2.60
N THR A 16 -17.05 -7.50 1.34
CA THR A 16 -16.19 -8.52 0.75
C THR A 16 -14.79 -7.99 0.86
N ALA A 17 -13.98 -8.60 1.73
CA ALA A 17 -12.56 -8.28 1.83
C ALA A 17 -11.98 -8.36 0.41
N PRO A 18 -11.20 -7.36 -0.03
CA PRO A 18 -10.55 -7.44 -1.32
C PRO A 18 -9.72 -8.73 -1.37
N PRO A 19 -9.61 -9.39 -2.53
CA PRO A 19 -8.81 -10.59 -2.65
C PRO A 19 -7.41 -10.31 -2.10
N VAL A 20 -6.93 -11.19 -1.23
CA VAL A 20 -5.61 -11.03 -0.60
C VAL A 20 -4.55 -11.13 -1.70
N MET A 21 -3.82 -10.05 -1.94
CA MET A 21 -2.75 -10.04 -2.93
C MET A 21 -1.50 -10.78 -2.41
N THR A 22 -0.90 -11.59 -3.28
CA THR A 22 0.37 -12.27 -3.00
C THR A 22 1.55 -11.28 -3.01
N ASP A 23 2.72 -11.70 -2.53
CA ASP A 23 3.90 -10.82 -2.50
C ASP A 23 4.29 -10.40 -3.91
N ASP A 24 4.21 -11.31 -4.87
CA ASP A 24 4.51 -11.03 -6.28
C ASP A 24 3.53 -10.03 -6.89
N GLN A 25 2.25 -10.11 -6.52
CA GLN A 25 1.25 -9.14 -6.95
C GLN A 25 1.51 -7.76 -6.35
N CYS A 26 1.84 -7.68 -5.06
CA CYS A 26 2.21 -6.40 -4.44
C CYS A 26 3.54 -5.84 -4.99
N ARG A 27 4.50 -6.70 -5.34
CA ARG A 27 5.72 -6.28 -6.05
C ARG A 27 5.39 -5.70 -7.42
N ALA A 28 4.55 -6.36 -8.20
CA ALA A 28 4.12 -5.86 -9.50
C ALA A 28 3.40 -4.50 -9.36
N GLU A 29 2.48 -4.37 -8.40
CA GLU A 29 1.78 -3.12 -8.14
C GLU A 29 2.74 -1.99 -7.77
N ALA A 30 3.70 -2.26 -6.87
CA ALA A 30 4.71 -1.28 -6.46
C ALA A 30 5.49 -0.69 -7.64
N THR A 31 5.83 -1.51 -8.65
CA THR A 31 6.53 -1.02 -9.85
C THR A 31 5.69 -0.07 -10.70
N SER A 32 4.37 -0.17 -10.62
CA SER A 32 3.42 0.67 -11.35
C SER A 32 2.93 1.88 -10.54
N SER A 33 3.37 2.00 -9.28
CA SER A 33 2.94 3.07 -8.38
C SER A 33 3.28 4.46 -8.93
N ARG A 34 2.42 5.43 -8.61
CA ARG A 34 2.58 6.82 -9.06
C ARG A 34 3.93 7.40 -8.65
N ASP A 35 4.38 7.13 -7.43
CA ASP A 35 5.58 7.73 -6.87
C ASP A 35 6.85 7.18 -7.53
N VAL A 36 6.90 5.86 -7.78
CA VAL A 36 7.98 5.24 -8.57
C VAL A 36 8.05 5.84 -9.97
N ARG A 37 6.90 6.11 -10.60
CA ARG A 37 6.83 6.73 -11.93
C ARG A 37 7.26 8.20 -11.92
N ILE A 38 6.98 8.95 -10.84
CA ILE A 38 7.41 10.34 -10.70
C ILE A 38 8.93 10.40 -10.57
N VAL A 39 9.50 9.65 -9.63
CA VAL A 39 10.94 9.61 -9.41
C VAL A 39 11.68 9.17 -10.67
N SER A 40 11.17 8.16 -11.38
CA SER A 40 11.79 7.68 -12.62
C SER A 40 11.83 8.73 -13.74
N ARG A 41 10.96 9.76 -13.72
CA ARG A 41 10.96 10.86 -14.69
C ARG A 41 12.05 11.90 -14.42
N GLU A 42 12.61 11.92 -13.23
CA GLU A 42 13.69 12.84 -12.85
C GLU A 42 15.07 12.36 -13.30
N ALA A 43 15.14 11.18 -13.92
CA ALA A 43 16.36 10.58 -14.45
C ALA A 43 16.98 11.45 -15.56
N ASN A 44 18.21 11.91 -15.29
CA ASN A 44 19.07 12.57 -16.27
C ASN A 44 20.25 11.65 -16.60
N PHE A 45 20.19 10.99 -17.75
CA PHE A 45 21.18 10.01 -18.20
C PHE A 45 22.58 10.60 -18.43
N GLU A 46 22.70 11.91 -18.62
CA GLU A 46 23.98 12.59 -18.80
C GLU A 46 24.65 12.94 -17.45
N ASN A 47 23.93 12.79 -16.33
CA ASN A 47 24.41 13.09 -14.99
C ASN A 47 24.39 11.83 -14.11
N TYR A 48 25.56 11.19 -13.96
CA TYR A 48 25.70 9.97 -13.16
C TYR A 48 25.32 10.15 -11.68
N ALA A 49 25.58 11.32 -11.09
CA ALA A 49 25.23 11.59 -9.70
C ALA A 49 23.70 11.68 -9.53
N ASN A 50 23.02 12.33 -10.47
CA ASN A 50 21.55 12.32 -10.52
C ASN A 50 21.01 10.90 -10.71
N MET A 51 21.55 10.12 -11.65
CA MET A 51 21.11 8.73 -11.87
C MET A 51 21.21 7.87 -10.60
N ARG A 52 22.31 8.01 -9.84
CA ARG A 52 22.50 7.34 -8.55
C ARG A 52 21.46 7.77 -7.52
N GLN A 53 21.18 9.07 -7.45
CA GLN A 53 20.18 9.62 -6.54
C GLN A 53 18.78 9.12 -6.89
N VAL A 54 18.38 9.26 -8.15
CA VAL A 54 17.09 8.79 -8.68
C VAL A 54 16.92 7.29 -8.46
N GLN A 55 17.97 6.48 -8.63
CA GLN A 55 17.90 5.04 -8.34
C GLN A 55 17.66 4.76 -6.84
N SER A 56 18.31 5.52 -5.96
CA SER A 56 18.10 5.42 -4.51
C SER A 56 16.65 5.77 -4.14
N ASP A 57 16.18 6.92 -4.60
CA ASP A 57 14.82 7.42 -4.34
C ASP A 57 13.76 6.48 -4.90
N ARG A 58 14.02 5.91 -6.08
CA ARG A 58 13.14 4.90 -6.69
C ARG A 58 13.04 3.64 -5.85
N ASN A 59 14.13 3.20 -5.22
CA ASN A 59 14.12 2.02 -4.35
C ASN A 59 13.32 2.27 -3.07
N VAL A 60 13.40 3.49 -2.51
CA VAL A 60 12.58 3.90 -1.36
C VAL A 60 11.09 3.88 -1.76
N ALA A 61 10.74 4.53 -2.88
CA ALA A 61 9.35 4.56 -3.36
C ALA A 61 8.80 3.16 -3.67
N LEU A 62 9.61 2.26 -4.23
CA LEU A 62 9.24 0.86 -4.47
C LEU A 62 8.91 0.14 -3.16
N ARG A 63 9.76 0.31 -2.14
CA ARG A 63 9.57 -0.32 -0.83
C ARG A 63 8.30 0.21 -0.16
N GLU A 64 8.10 1.52 -0.15
CA GLU A 64 6.92 2.14 0.44
C GLU A 64 5.63 1.68 -0.25
N ALA A 65 5.61 1.63 -1.59
CA ALA A 65 4.46 1.15 -2.35
C ALA A 65 4.16 -0.34 -2.09
N TYR A 66 5.20 -1.18 -2.01
CA TYR A 66 5.06 -2.59 -1.64
C TYR A 66 4.48 -2.77 -0.24
N ASP A 67 5.03 -2.05 0.73
CA ASP A 67 4.62 -2.06 2.13
C ASP A 67 3.17 -1.56 2.29
N ASN A 68 2.77 -0.56 1.52
CA ASN A 68 1.40 -0.05 1.47
C ASN A 68 0.44 -1.10 0.91
N CYS A 69 0.81 -1.80 -0.17
CA CYS A 69 0.01 -2.90 -0.72
C CYS A 69 -0.17 -4.02 0.31
N LEU A 70 0.91 -4.48 0.95
CA LEU A 70 0.80 -5.50 1.99
C LEU A 70 -0.14 -5.07 3.12
N ARG A 71 -0.01 -3.84 3.62
CA ARG A 71 -0.88 -3.29 4.67
C ARG A 71 -2.35 -3.22 4.23
N ALA A 72 -2.63 -2.78 3.00
CA ALA A 72 -3.98 -2.71 2.46
C ALA A 72 -4.65 -4.09 2.34
N HIS A 73 -3.85 -5.14 2.12
CA HIS A 73 -4.33 -6.53 2.02
C HIS A 73 -4.18 -7.33 3.32
N GLY A 74 -3.96 -6.68 4.46
CA GLY A 74 -3.89 -7.33 5.77
C GLY A 74 -2.68 -8.24 5.97
N ARG A 75 -1.61 -8.00 5.20
CA ARG A 75 -0.38 -8.79 5.24
C ARG A 75 0.70 -8.10 6.07
N PRO A 76 1.52 -8.86 6.82
CA PRO A 76 2.59 -8.29 7.62
C PRO A 76 3.66 -7.68 6.71
N VAL A 77 4.08 -6.47 7.04
CA VAL A 77 5.19 -5.78 6.38
C VAL A 77 6.50 -6.23 7.02
N GLY A 78 7.40 -6.81 6.24
CA GLY A 78 8.72 -7.22 6.72
C GLY A 78 9.65 -6.01 6.87
N GLY A 79 10.16 -5.74 8.07
CA GLY A 79 11.20 -4.73 8.26
C GLY A 79 11.14 -3.85 9.51
N GLY A 80 10.34 -4.20 10.52
CA GLY A 80 10.37 -3.57 11.84
C GLY A 80 10.08 -4.61 12.89
N VAL A 81 10.78 -4.54 14.03
CA VAL A 81 10.56 -5.44 15.18
C VAL A 81 9.08 -5.61 15.47
N GLU A 82 8.64 -6.86 15.53
CA GLU A 82 7.27 -7.24 15.87
C GLU A 82 6.89 -6.62 17.23
N PRO A 83 5.71 -6.00 17.39
CA PRO A 83 5.33 -5.46 18.69
C PRO A 83 5.20 -6.62 19.70
N VAL A 84 5.96 -6.54 20.79
CA VAL A 84 5.81 -7.46 21.93
C VAL A 84 4.39 -7.32 22.45
N ARG A 85 3.53 -8.31 22.15
CA ARG A 85 2.24 -8.43 22.81
C ARG A 85 2.51 -8.78 24.27
N ARG A 86 2.36 -7.81 25.18
CA ARG A 86 2.19 -8.13 26.60
C ARG A 86 0.79 -8.73 26.72
N ILE A 87 0.77 -10.00 27.11
CA ILE A 87 -0.43 -10.69 27.55
C ILE A 87 -0.52 -10.32 29.03
N ASP A 88 -1.47 -9.45 29.37
CA ASP A 88 -1.86 -9.18 30.75
C ASP A 88 -3.07 -10.04 31.10
#